data_AF-A0A3N1Q2Y4-F1
#
_entry.id   AF-A0A3N1Q2Y4-F1
#
_cell.length_a   1.000
_cell.length_b   1.000
_cell.length_c   1.000
_cell.angle_alpha   90.00
_cell.angle_beta   90.00
_cell.angle_gamma   90.00
#
_symmetry.space_group_name_H-M   'P 1'
#
loop_
_entity.id
_entity.type
_entity.pdbx_description
1 polymer ?
#
loop_
_entity_poly.entity_id
_entity_poly.type
_entity_poly.pdbx_seq_one_letter_code
_entity_poly.pdbx_strand_id
1 'polypeptide(L)'
;MRGRPPGEVKGAPGGTGARGTPAEASDTPCEAVRRSGTPYPRVARARRPDSLRLMTVAFFSGSRRRAAVALGAVSAGLLVLSACDKPTPLATLTVGTDSVHSEAACYNDGDAIKESQVQQCLNKKAEKTITVSTDDKIRFGVDPEIADHGWTIFLGGQQAEPEPYKKTYRTIPASAFFSSQPGEATDKTQVTIVENTGKKLTGIWHFQLKKDS
;
A
#
# COMPACT_ATOMS: atom_id res chain seq x y z
N MET A 1 3.34 -47.71 -53.11
CA MET A 1 3.07 -46.45 -53.83
C MET A 1 3.91 -45.35 -53.19
N ARG A 2 4.69 -44.63 -54.01
CA ARG A 2 5.61 -43.57 -53.59
C ARG A 2 4.83 -42.26 -53.45
N GLY A 3 4.90 -41.61 -52.28
CA GLY A 3 4.35 -40.28 -52.04
C GLY A 3 5.48 -39.33 -51.60
N ARG A 4 5.78 -38.36 -52.44
CA ARG A 4 6.80 -37.32 -52.31
C ARG A 4 6.40 -36.29 -51.23
N PRO A 5 7.29 -35.82 -50.35
CA PRO A 5 7.03 -34.62 -49.55
C PRO A 5 7.32 -33.34 -50.38
N PRO A 6 6.51 -32.28 -50.25
CA PRO A 6 6.88 -30.95 -50.73
C PRO A 6 7.43 -30.06 -49.61
N GLY A 7 8.41 -29.23 -49.96
CA GLY A 7 8.44 -27.85 -49.48
C GLY A 7 9.47 -27.49 -48.42
N GLU A 8 10.73 -27.45 -48.83
CA GLU A 8 11.80 -26.66 -48.22
C GLU A 8 11.49 -25.16 -48.33
N VAL A 9 11.51 -24.42 -47.21
CA VAL A 9 11.63 -22.94 -47.23
C VAL A 9 12.80 -22.54 -46.36
N LYS A 10 13.92 -22.25 -47.05
CA LYS A 10 15.06 -21.49 -46.55
C LYS A 10 14.69 -20.01 -46.48
N GLY A 11 14.88 -19.40 -45.33
CA GLY A 11 14.93 -17.95 -45.14
C GLY A 11 16.03 -17.63 -44.13
N ALA A 12 17.18 -17.21 -44.64
CA ALA A 12 18.38 -16.84 -43.88
C ALA A 12 18.30 -15.37 -43.38
N PRO A 13 19.29 -14.90 -42.60
CA PRO A 13 19.14 -13.87 -41.58
C PRO A 13 19.42 -12.43 -42.05
N GLY A 14 18.83 -11.46 -41.35
CA GLY A 14 19.20 -10.05 -41.35
C GLY A 14 18.47 -9.38 -40.19
N GLY A 15 19.01 -8.44 -39.42
CA GLY A 15 20.25 -7.71 -39.55
C GLY A 15 20.55 -6.94 -38.26
N THR A 16 21.69 -6.30 -38.31
CA THR A 16 22.51 -5.71 -37.26
C THR A 16 21.96 -4.37 -36.72
N GLY A 17 22.12 -4.16 -35.40
CA GLY A 17 22.73 -2.95 -34.83
C GLY A 17 21.90 -1.68 -34.59
N ALA A 18 21.76 -1.30 -33.31
CA ALA A 18 21.88 0.05 -32.70
C ALA A 18 21.36 -0.07 -31.26
N ARG A 19 22.16 -0.07 -30.18
CA ARG A 19 22.99 1.00 -29.59
C ARG A 19 22.33 2.38 -29.65
N GLY A 20 21.69 2.77 -28.55
CA GLY A 20 21.13 4.10 -28.33
C GLY A 20 20.54 4.23 -26.93
N THR A 21 21.39 4.47 -25.94
CA THR A 21 21.03 5.14 -24.68
C THR A 21 21.13 6.65 -24.94
N PRO A 22 20.16 7.44 -24.47
CA PRO A 22 20.37 8.28 -23.28
C PRO A 22 19.13 8.17 -22.34
N ALA A 23 19.29 7.99 -21.02
CA ALA A 23 19.60 9.05 -20.08
C ALA A 23 18.72 10.31 -20.28
N GLU A 24 17.50 10.29 -19.73
CA GLU A 24 16.84 11.51 -19.30
C GLU A 24 16.28 11.30 -17.89
N ALA A 25 17.01 11.91 -16.95
CA ALA A 25 16.64 12.06 -15.57
C ALA A 25 15.46 13.04 -15.48
N SER A 26 14.34 12.57 -14.93
CA SER A 26 13.33 13.47 -14.36
C SER A 26 13.50 13.44 -12.85
N ASP A 27 14.27 14.42 -12.37
CA ASP A 27 14.29 14.87 -10.99
C ASP A 27 12.87 14.97 -10.42
N THR A 28 12.57 14.12 -9.44
CA THR A 28 11.49 14.38 -8.48
C THR A 28 12.13 14.58 -7.12
N PRO A 29 12.09 15.79 -6.54
CA PRO A 29 12.68 16.05 -5.24
C PRO A 29 11.66 15.68 -4.15
N CYS A 30 11.58 14.40 -3.78
CA CYS A 30 10.78 13.97 -2.62
C CYS A 30 11.54 12.97 -1.74
N GLU A 31 12.85 13.13 -1.63
CA GLU A 31 13.68 12.33 -0.72
C GLU A 31 14.60 13.21 0.11
N ALA A 32 14.02 14.09 0.93
CA ALA A 32 14.82 14.95 1.80
C ALA A 32 14.14 15.41 3.10
N VAL A 33 13.19 14.67 3.70
CA VAL A 33 12.79 14.91 5.11
C VAL A 33 12.42 13.60 5.81
N ARG A 34 13.40 12.72 6.01
CA ARG A 34 13.30 11.61 6.98
C ARG A 34 14.52 11.56 7.89
N ARG A 35 14.79 12.65 8.62
CA ARG A 35 15.64 12.62 9.82
C ARG A 35 15.26 13.73 10.80
N SER A 36 14.30 13.45 11.67
CA SER A 36 14.20 14.08 12.99
C SER A 36 13.19 13.33 13.86
N GLY A 37 13.61 12.17 14.35
CA GLY A 37 12.96 11.57 15.51
C GLY A 37 13.14 12.50 16.71
N THR A 38 12.06 13.12 17.15
CA THR A 38 12.01 13.82 18.44
C THR A 38 11.09 13.06 19.38
N PRO A 39 11.53 12.75 20.62
CA PRO A 39 10.69 12.05 21.59
C PRO A 39 9.58 12.98 22.11
N TYR A 40 8.38 12.41 22.25
CA TYR A 40 7.22 13.00 22.92
C TYR A 40 7.58 13.70 24.24
N PRO A 41 7.14 14.95 24.50
CA PRO A 41 7.22 15.52 25.83
C PRO A 41 6.17 14.90 26.74
N ARG A 42 6.61 14.45 27.92
CA ARG A 42 5.74 14.04 29.04
C ARG A 42 4.85 15.20 29.48
N VAL A 43 3.57 14.90 29.66
CA VAL A 43 2.57 15.79 30.27
C VAL A 43 2.93 16.00 31.76
N ALA A 44 3.40 17.20 32.10
CA ALA A 44 3.62 17.62 33.48
C ALA A 44 2.28 18.04 34.12
N ARG A 45 1.88 17.37 35.20
CA ARG A 45 0.72 17.75 36.02
C ARG A 45 0.95 19.11 36.67
N ALA A 46 0.06 20.06 36.40
CA ALA A 46 -0.06 21.30 37.14
C ALA A 46 -0.47 21.04 38.60
N ARG A 47 0.34 21.50 39.56
CA ARG A 47 -0.06 21.65 40.96
C ARG A 47 -0.84 22.96 41.11
N ARG A 48 -1.90 22.92 41.92
CA ARG A 48 -2.72 24.08 42.31
C ARG A 48 -1.88 25.14 43.04
N PRO A 49 -2.21 26.44 42.91
CA PRO A 49 -1.59 27.49 43.71
C PRO A 49 -2.35 27.66 45.03
N ASP A 50 -1.63 27.55 46.14
CA ASP A 50 -2.10 27.97 47.45
C ASP A 50 -1.40 29.26 47.87
N SER A 51 -2.21 30.18 48.39
CA SER A 51 -1.87 31.22 49.37
C SER A 51 -1.04 32.44 48.96
N LEU A 52 -1.79 33.55 48.86
CA LEU A 52 -1.54 34.87 49.45
C LEU A 52 -0.13 35.15 49.98
N ARG A 53 0.55 36.15 49.40
CA ARG A 53 1.24 37.19 50.18
C ARG A 53 1.21 38.54 49.47
N LEU A 54 0.50 39.46 50.13
CA LEU A 54 0.87 40.83 50.48
C LEU A 54 1.45 41.77 49.40
N MET A 55 0.67 42.82 49.18
CA MET A 55 1.01 44.10 48.58
C MET A 55 2.34 44.65 49.10
N THR A 56 3.24 44.97 48.17
CA THR A 56 4.26 45.99 48.38
C THR A 56 4.21 46.94 47.19
N VAL A 57 3.83 48.19 47.47
CA VAL A 57 3.75 49.29 46.51
C VAL A 57 5.13 49.95 46.42
N ALA A 58 5.64 50.15 45.20
CA ALA A 58 6.73 51.09 44.94
C ALA A 58 6.31 52.02 43.79
N PHE A 59 6.32 53.32 44.09
CA PHE A 59 5.93 54.41 43.21
C PHE A 59 7.04 54.76 42.19
N PHE A 60 6.59 55.04 40.95
CA PHE A 60 7.10 55.99 39.95
C PHE A 60 8.62 56.28 39.82
N SER A 61 9.16 56.09 38.62
CA SER A 61 9.42 57.18 37.64
C SER A 61 10.26 56.66 36.45
N GLY A 62 10.08 57.26 35.27
CA GLY A 62 11.09 57.18 34.20
C GLY A 62 10.55 56.82 32.82
N SER A 63 10.36 57.84 31.99
CA SER A 63 10.00 57.73 30.58
C SER A 63 10.98 56.88 29.77
N ARG A 64 10.48 56.22 28.72
CA ARG A 64 10.95 56.26 27.31
C ARG A 64 11.11 54.90 26.63
N ARG A 65 10.57 54.90 25.40
CA ARG A 65 10.96 54.17 24.18
C ARG A 65 10.34 52.78 23.96
N ARG A 66 9.22 52.83 23.21
CA ARG A 66 8.94 52.05 22.00
C ARG A 66 9.59 50.66 21.93
N ALA A 67 8.80 49.64 22.25
CA ALA A 67 8.95 48.34 21.62
C ALA A 67 7.61 48.04 20.91
N ALA A 68 7.50 48.50 19.67
CA ALA A 68 6.46 48.01 18.77
C ALA A 68 6.83 46.56 18.44
N VAL A 69 6.31 45.63 19.24
CA VAL A 69 6.42 44.21 18.93
C VAL A 69 5.55 43.97 17.71
N ALA A 70 6.20 43.71 16.58
CA ALA A 70 5.57 43.34 15.34
C ALA A 70 4.61 42.16 15.58
N LEU A 71 3.32 42.38 15.35
CA LEU A 71 2.35 41.32 15.16
C LEU A 71 2.71 40.62 13.84
N GLY A 72 3.64 39.68 13.91
CA GLY A 72 3.96 38.79 12.80
C GLY A 72 2.75 37.92 12.51
N ALA A 73 2.09 38.17 11.39
CA ALA A 73 0.95 37.42 10.89
C ALA A 73 1.29 35.93 10.75
N VAL A 74 0.81 35.09 11.67
CA VAL A 74 0.75 33.64 11.48
C VAL A 74 -0.52 33.37 10.69
N SER A 75 -0.47 33.54 9.36
CA SER A 75 -1.63 33.15 8.55
C SER A 75 -1.24 32.93 7.09
N ALA A 76 -1.71 31.79 6.58
CA ALA A 76 -1.64 31.32 5.19
C ALA A 76 -0.34 30.61 4.76
N GLY A 77 0.01 29.53 5.46
CA GLY A 77 0.99 28.54 4.99
C GLY A 77 0.47 27.10 5.06
N LEU A 78 -0.85 26.90 5.03
CA LEU A 78 -1.45 25.58 5.29
C LEU A 78 -2.64 25.28 4.38
N LEU A 79 -2.56 25.68 3.11
CA LEU A 79 -3.61 25.40 2.11
C LEU A 79 -3.01 25.04 0.75
N VAL A 80 -2.14 24.02 0.69
CA VAL A 80 -1.92 23.21 -0.53
C VAL A 80 -1.60 21.77 -0.11
N LEU A 81 -2.57 21.06 0.47
CA LEU A 81 -2.63 19.59 0.44
C LEU A 81 -3.96 19.13 -0.18
N SER A 82 -4.67 19.99 -0.92
CA SER A 82 -5.93 19.64 -1.59
C SER A 82 -5.74 19.07 -2.99
N ALA A 83 -4.49 18.78 -3.39
CA ALA A 83 -4.16 17.94 -4.54
C ALA A 83 -3.52 16.62 -4.09
N CYS A 84 -3.82 16.17 -2.87
CA CYS A 84 -3.50 14.81 -2.47
C CYS A 84 -4.58 13.89 -3.06
N ASP A 85 -4.25 13.25 -4.18
CA ASP A 85 -4.90 12.02 -4.60
C ASP A 85 -5.12 11.13 -3.37
N LYS A 86 -6.35 10.63 -3.18
CA LYS A 86 -6.74 9.84 -2.01
C LYS A 86 -5.70 8.71 -1.86
N PRO A 87 -5.10 8.51 -0.67
CA PRO A 87 -4.07 7.48 -0.54
C PRO A 87 -4.67 6.12 -0.91
N THR A 88 -3.96 5.40 -1.75
CA THR A 88 -4.36 4.04 -2.16
C THR A 88 -4.55 3.19 -0.91
N PRO A 89 -5.71 2.52 -0.76
CA PRO A 89 -5.98 1.75 0.44
C PRO A 89 -5.05 0.54 0.56
N LEU A 90 -4.76 0.16 1.80
CA LEU A 90 -3.75 -0.84 2.11
C LEU A 90 -4.41 -2.17 2.44
N ALA A 91 -3.90 -3.23 1.82
CA ALA A 91 -4.17 -4.59 2.28
C ALA A 91 -3.05 -5.07 3.20
N THR A 92 -3.43 -5.80 4.24
CA THR A 92 -2.52 -6.35 5.24
C THR A 92 -2.61 -7.86 5.25
N LEU A 93 -1.46 -8.51 5.34
CA LEU A 93 -1.37 -9.95 5.49
C LEU A 93 -0.50 -10.28 6.69
N THR A 94 -1.07 -10.99 7.66
CA THR A 94 -0.46 -11.30 8.95
C THR A 94 -0.37 -12.81 9.14
N VAL A 95 0.80 -13.29 9.56
CA VAL A 95 1.08 -14.70 9.84
C VAL A 95 1.82 -14.76 11.17
N GLY A 96 1.18 -15.33 12.19
CA GLY A 96 1.72 -15.29 13.55
C GLY A 96 1.96 -13.85 14.02
N THR A 97 3.24 -13.49 14.21
CA THR A 97 3.69 -12.14 14.58
C THR A 97 4.14 -11.28 13.39
N ASP A 98 4.34 -11.89 12.22
CA ASP A 98 4.82 -11.19 11.04
C ASP A 98 3.66 -10.59 10.26
N SER A 99 3.84 -9.37 9.74
CA SER A 99 2.84 -8.68 8.94
C SER A 99 3.49 -7.95 7.77
N VAL A 100 2.85 -8.02 6.61
CA VAL A 100 3.23 -7.28 5.41
C VAL A 100 2.04 -6.48 4.91
N HIS A 101 2.30 -5.27 4.43
CA HIS A 101 1.30 -4.37 3.86
C HIS A 101 1.64 -4.13 2.39
N SER A 102 0.63 -4.18 1.52
CA SER A 102 0.76 -3.84 0.11
C SER A 102 -0.26 -2.78 -0.27
N GLU A 103 0.19 -1.84 -1.10
CA GLU A 103 -0.69 -0.95 -1.85
C GLU A 103 -1.39 -1.73 -2.96
N ALA A 104 -2.48 -1.16 -3.48
CA ALA A 104 -3.22 -1.76 -4.58
C ALA A 104 -2.39 -1.69 -5.86
N ALA A 105 -2.27 -2.82 -6.56
CA ALA A 105 -1.64 -2.91 -7.85
C ALA A 105 -2.42 -2.13 -8.92
N CYS A 106 -3.74 -2.09 -8.76
CA CYS A 106 -4.66 -1.22 -9.46
C CYS A 106 -5.81 -0.85 -8.51
N TYR A 107 -6.14 0.43 -8.49
CA TYR A 107 -7.25 0.99 -7.74
C TYR A 107 -7.72 2.23 -8.48
N ASN A 108 -9.04 2.45 -8.48
CA ASN A 108 -9.66 3.58 -9.16
C ASN A 108 -10.58 4.33 -8.19
N ASP A 109 -10.09 4.66 -6.99
CA ASP A 109 -10.83 5.45 -5.99
C ASP A 109 -12.22 4.91 -5.61
N GLY A 110 -12.39 3.58 -5.66
CA GLY A 110 -13.66 2.91 -5.40
C GLY A 110 -14.58 2.81 -6.64
N ASP A 111 -14.21 3.46 -7.74
CA ASP A 111 -14.85 3.27 -9.04
C ASP A 111 -14.34 1.99 -9.73
N ALA A 112 -15.09 1.55 -10.73
CA ALA A 112 -14.75 0.35 -11.49
C ALA A 112 -13.49 0.53 -12.33
N ILE A 113 -12.56 -0.42 -12.21
CA ILE A 113 -11.40 -0.54 -13.09
C ILE A 113 -11.89 -0.87 -14.50
N LYS A 114 -11.35 -0.19 -15.51
CA LYS A 114 -11.67 -0.46 -16.92
C LYS A 114 -11.34 -1.90 -17.27
N GLU A 115 -12.24 -2.59 -17.97
CA GLU A 115 -12.08 -4.01 -18.34
C GLU A 115 -10.76 -4.29 -19.08
N SER A 116 -10.31 -3.36 -19.92
CA SER A 116 -9.03 -3.46 -20.65
C SER A 116 -7.81 -3.47 -19.74
N GLN A 117 -7.91 -2.91 -18.53
CA GLN A 117 -6.84 -2.85 -17.54
C GLN A 117 -6.92 -4.01 -16.53
N VAL A 118 -8.11 -4.57 -16.28
CA VAL A 118 -8.31 -5.65 -15.30
C VAL A 118 -7.32 -6.80 -15.50
N GLN A 119 -7.17 -7.29 -16.73
CA GLN A 119 -6.24 -8.40 -17.01
C GLN A 119 -4.78 -8.02 -16.77
N GLN A 120 -4.39 -6.78 -17.08
CA GLN A 120 -3.03 -6.30 -16.81
C GLN A 120 -2.78 -6.19 -15.30
N CYS A 121 -3.79 -5.75 -14.56
CA CYS A 121 -3.76 -5.66 -13.10
C CYS A 121 -3.64 -7.05 -12.46
N LEU A 122 -4.50 -8.00 -12.82
CA LEU A 122 -4.48 -9.36 -12.24
C LEU A 122 -3.18 -10.12 -12.51
N ASN A 123 -2.50 -9.83 -13.61
CA ASN A 123 -1.23 -10.45 -13.98
C ASN A 123 0.00 -9.74 -13.40
N LYS A 124 -0.16 -8.63 -12.67
CA LYS A 124 0.96 -8.02 -11.95
C LYS A 124 1.48 -9.00 -10.90
N LYS A 125 2.81 -9.00 -10.75
CA LYS A 125 3.46 -9.81 -9.73
C LYS A 125 3.32 -9.15 -8.38
N ALA A 126 3.17 -9.97 -7.34
CA ALA A 126 3.25 -9.49 -5.97
C ALA A 126 4.63 -8.92 -5.65
N GLU A 127 4.66 -7.70 -5.12
CA GLU A 127 5.90 -7.04 -4.67
C GLU A 127 6.29 -7.48 -3.26
N LYS A 128 5.30 -7.79 -2.43
CA LYS A 128 5.48 -8.16 -1.03
C LYS A 128 5.42 -9.67 -0.88
N THR A 129 6.44 -10.21 -0.22
CA THR A 129 6.54 -11.64 0.08
C THR A 129 6.54 -11.86 1.58
N ILE A 130 5.85 -12.91 2.03
CA ILE A 130 5.91 -13.40 3.41
C ILE A 130 6.17 -14.91 3.39
N THR A 131 6.95 -15.40 4.34
CA THR A 131 7.19 -16.83 4.53
C THR A 131 6.14 -17.39 5.48
N VAL A 132 5.59 -18.57 5.17
CA VAL A 132 4.49 -19.18 5.93
C VAL A 132 4.70 -20.70 6.04
N SER A 133 4.50 -21.27 7.22
CA SER A 133 4.42 -22.72 7.39
C SER A 133 3.03 -23.23 7.01
N THR A 134 2.91 -24.50 6.61
CA THR A 134 1.60 -25.10 6.28
C THR A 134 0.65 -25.19 7.47
N ASP A 135 1.20 -25.20 8.70
CA ASP A 135 0.43 -25.25 9.94
C ASP A 135 -0.04 -23.86 10.41
N ASP A 136 0.44 -22.80 9.77
CA ASP A 136 0.10 -21.43 10.13
C ASP A 136 -1.31 -21.03 9.69
N LYS A 137 -1.80 -19.97 10.32
CA LYS A 137 -3.04 -19.28 9.94
C LYS A 137 -2.69 -17.92 9.38
N ILE A 138 -3.14 -17.67 8.15
CA ILE A 138 -2.94 -16.40 7.47
C ILE A 138 -4.16 -15.52 7.70
N ARG A 139 -3.96 -14.34 8.28
CA ARG A 139 -4.99 -13.32 8.44
C ARG A 139 -4.83 -12.28 7.35
N PHE A 140 -5.83 -12.22 6.49
CA PHE A 140 -6.01 -11.19 5.46
C PHE A 140 -6.82 -10.05 6.08
N GLY A 141 -6.35 -8.83 5.92
CA GLY A 141 -6.99 -7.61 6.40
C GLY A 141 -7.11 -6.58 5.30
N VAL A 142 -8.24 -5.89 5.26
CA VAL A 142 -8.51 -4.76 4.36
C VAL A 142 -9.10 -3.61 5.16
N ASP A 143 -9.00 -2.40 4.60
CA ASP A 143 -9.62 -1.22 5.18
C ASP A 143 -11.16 -1.37 5.28
N PRO A 144 -11.82 -0.73 6.27
CA PRO A 144 -13.27 -0.81 6.44
C PRO A 144 -14.07 -0.41 5.19
N GLU A 145 -13.62 0.60 4.45
CA GLU A 145 -14.27 1.03 3.20
C GLU A 145 -14.35 -0.12 2.17
N ILE A 146 -13.27 -0.90 2.05
CA ILE A 146 -13.21 -2.09 1.16
C ILE A 146 -14.14 -3.19 1.69
N ALA A 147 -14.19 -3.39 3.01
CA ALA A 147 -15.03 -4.40 3.63
C ALA A 147 -16.53 -4.11 3.43
N ASP A 148 -16.93 -2.85 3.42
CA ASP A 148 -18.34 -2.45 3.19
C ASP A 148 -18.81 -2.80 1.77
N HIS A 149 -17.93 -2.63 0.77
CA HIS A 149 -18.19 -3.03 -0.61
C HIS A 149 -18.22 -4.54 -0.78
N GLY A 150 -17.22 -5.22 -0.20
CA GLY A 150 -16.99 -6.64 -0.36
C GLY A 150 -15.68 -6.91 -1.08
N TRP A 151 -15.00 -7.97 -0.65
CA TRP A 151 -13.74 -8.38 -1.25
C TRP A 151 -13.62 -9.90 -1.26
N THR A 152 -12.84 -10.39 -2.21
CA THR A 152 -12.67 -11.82 -2.46
C THR A 152 -11.20 -12.16 -2.59
N ILE A 153 -10.82 -13.34 -2.13
CA ILE A 153 -9.45 -13.85 -2.24
C ILE A 153 -9.37 -14.78 -3.45
N PHE A 154 -8.34 -14.59 -4.27
CA PHE A 154 -8.01 -15.41 -5.42
C PHE A 154 -6.66 -16.10 -5.23
N LEU A 155 -6.60 -17.39 -5.53
CA LEU A 155 -5.48 -18.29 -5.30
C LEU A 155 -5.01 -18.85 -6.63
N GLY A 156 -3.85 -18.41 -7.11
CA GLY A 156 -3.39 -18.74 -8.46
C GLY A 156 -4.44 -18.44 -9.54
N GLY A 157 -5.20 -17.35 -9.37
CA GLY A 157 -6.26 -16.93 -10.29
C GLY A 157 -7.62 -17.61 -10.10
N GLN A 158 -7.76 -18.56 -9.19
CA GLN A 158 -9.05 -19.18 -8.84
C GLN A 158 -9.67 -18.49 -7.62
N GLN A 159 -10.96 -18.22 -7.67
CA GLN A 159 -11.69 -17.59 -6.57
C GLN A 159 -11.81 -18.57 -5.39
N ALA A 160 -11.38 -18.17 -4.20
CA ALA A 160 -11.39 -19.03 -3.00
C ALA A 160 -12.80 -19.20 -2.40
N GLU A 161 -13.62 -18.15 -2.48
CA GLU A 161 -14.97 -18.12 -1.92
C GLU A 161 -15.96 -17.61 -2.98
N PRO A 162 -17.16 -18.20 -3.13
CA PRO A 162 -18.09 -17.84 -4.20
C PRO A 162 -18.70 -16.44 -4.04
N GLU A 163 -18.81 -15.95 -2.81
CA GLU A 163 -19.42 -14.66 -2.49
C GLU A 163 -18.39 -13.67 -1.92
N PRO A 164 -18.55 -12.35 -2.19
CA PRO A 164 -17.73 -11.31 -1.57
C PRO A 164 -17.83 -11.32 -0.05
N TYR A 165 -16.68 -11.28 0.61
CA TYR A 165 -16.59 -11.19 2.06
C TYR A 165 -16.71 -9.73 2.52
N LYS A 166 -17.54 -9.49 3.54
CA LYS A 166 -17.88 -8.12 4.02
C LYS A 166 -17.28 -7.73 5.37
N LYS A 167 -16.39 -8.54 5.94
CA LYS A 167 -15.69 -8.16 7.18
C LYS A 167 -14.27 -7.71 6.85
N THR A 168 -13.69 -6.87 7.71
CA THR A 168 -12.35 -6.32 7.55
C THR A 168 -11.23 -7.35 7.63
N TYR A 169 -11.51 -8.54 8.20
CA TYR A 169 -10.50 -9.59 8.34
C TYR A 169 -11.05 -10.98 8.06
N ARG A 170 -10.26 -11.77 7.33
CA ARG A 170 -10.51 -13.19 7.09
C ARG A 170 -9.27 -13.99 7.43
N THR A 171 -9.45 -15.11 8.13
CA THR A 171 -8.35 -16.04 8.43
C THR A 171 -8.53 -17.34 7.67
N ILE A 172 -7.50 -17.78 6.95
CA ILE A 172 -7.48 -19.03 6.17
C ILE A 172 -6.22 -19.81 6.58
N PRO A 173 -6.31 -21.14 6.80
CA PRO A 173 -5.14 -21.96 7.07
C PRO A 173 -4.19 -21.97 5.87
N ALA A 174 -2.89 -21.86 6.13
CA ALA A 174 -1.88 -21.78 5.08
C ALA A 174 -1.85 -23.03 4.19
N SER A 175 -2.14 -24.20 4.75
CA SER A 175 -2.27 -25.47 4.01
C SER A 175 -3.23 -25.40 2.82
N ALA A 176 -4.27 -24.55 2.87
CA ALA A 176 -5.20 -24.37 1.74
C ALA A 176 -4.54 -23.74 0.51
N PHE A 177 -3.42 -23.04 0.66
CA PHE A 177 -2.72 -22.36 -0.44
C PHE A 177 -1.66 -23.21 -1.13
N PHE A 178 -1.20 -24.28 -0.48
CA PHE A 178 -0.18 -25.19 -1.00
C PHE A 178 -0.71 -26.58 -1.36
N SER A 179 -1.99 -26.87 -1.09
CA SER A 179 -2.61 -28.18 -1.35
C SER A 179 -3.43 -28.26 -2.63
N SER A 180 -3.74 -27.12 -3.27
CA SER A 180 -4.83 -27.02 -4.27
C SER A 180 -4.42 -26.61 -5.69
N GLN A 181 -3.13 -26.56 -6.02
CA GLN A 181 -2.67 -26.26 -7.39
C GLN A 181 -2.53 -27.56 -8.21
N PRO A 182 -3.37 -27.81 -9.24
CA PRO A 182 -3.21 -28.95 -10.13
C PRO A 182 -1.98 -28.73 -11.03
N GLY A 183 -0.89 -29.44 -10.71
CA GLY A 183 0.38 -29.34 -11.43
C GLY A 183 1.43 -28.62 -10.59
N GLU A 184 2.29 -29.42 -9.94
CA GLU A 184 3.48 -29.02 -9.20
C GLU A 184 3.23 -28.31 -7.86
N ALA A 185 3.58 -28.99 -6.77
CA ALA A 185 3.66 -28.38 -5.44
C ALA A 185 4.76 -27.31 -5.50
N THR A 186 4.35 -26.05 -5.60
CA THR A 186 5.27 -24.92 -5.68
C THR A 186 5.49 -24.34 -4.29
N ASP A 187 6.75 -24.06 -3.95
CA ASP A 187 7.12 -23.39 -2.69
C ASP A 187 6.65 -21.93 -2.64
N LYS A 188 6.02 -21.43 -3.71
CA LYS A 188 5.58 -20.05 -3.86
C LYS A 188 4.22 -20.00 -4.52
N THR A 189 3.29 -19.29 -3.90
CA THR A 189 1.95 -19.08 -4.45
C THR A 189 1.55 -17.61 -4.35
N GLN A 190 0.99 -17.07 -5.43
CA GLN A 190 0.49 -15.69 -5.44
C GLN A 190 -0.95 -15.67 -4.98
N VAL A 191 -1.21 -14.85 -3.95
CA VAL A 191 -2.54 -14.58 -3.45
C VAL A 191 -2.94 -13.18 -3.86
N THR A 192 -4.13 -13.06 -4.42
CA THR A 192 -4.68 -11.80 -4.88
C THR A 192 -5.93 -11.49 -4.08
N ILE A 193 -6.00 -10.31 -3.49
CA ILE A 193 -7.23 -9.78 -2.88
C ILE A 193 -7.86 -8.87 -3.93
N VAL A 194 -9.16 -9.04 -4.15
CA VAL A 194 -9.92 -8.28 -5.14
C VAL A 194 -11.12 -7.67 -4.46
N GLU A 195 -11.22 -6.35 -4.48
CA GLU A 195 -12.42 -5.64 -4.05
C GLU A 195 -13.45 -5.67 -5.19
N ASN A 196 -14.67 -6.03 -4.84
CA ASN A 196 -15.76 -6.14 -5.79
C ASN A 196 -17.06 -5.55 -5.24
N THR A 197 -17.44 -4.40 -5.82
CA THR A 197 -18.75 -3.79 -5.58
C THR A 197 -19.77 -4.41 -6.53
N GLY A 198 -20.39 -5.51 -6.09
CA GLY A 198 -21.34 -6.27 -6.90
C GLY A 198 -20.65 -7.05 -8.02
N LYS A 199 -20.77 -6.57 -9.28
CA LYS A 199 -20.17 -7.22 -10.47
C LYS A 199 -18.91 -6.52 -11.00
N LYS A 200 -18.48 -5.42 -10.36
CA LYS A 200 -17.38 -4.58 -10.83
C LYS A 200 -16.18 -4.73 -9.92
N LEU A 201 -14.99 -4.75 -10.50
CA LEU A 201 -13.72 -4.78 -9.78
C LEU A 201 -13.22 -3.36 -9.57
N THR A 202 -12.92 -2.99 -8.33
CA THR A 202 -12.54 -1.60 -7.97
C THR A 202 -11.11 -1.52 -7.43
N GLY A 203 -10.60 -2.62 -6.88
CA GLY A 203 -9.25 -2.71 -6.32
C GLY A 203 -8.66 -4.12 -6.40
N ILE A 204 -7.34 -4.21 -6.63
CA ILE A 204 -6.59 -5.46 -6.71
C ILE A 204 -5.28 -5.32 -5.93
N TRP A 205 -5.00 -6.25 -5.02
CA TRP A 205 -3.76 -6.33 -4.24
C TRP A 205 -3.12 -7.70 -4.41
N HIS A 206 -1.78 -7.74 -4.50
CA HIS A 206 -1.03 -8.97 -4.68
C HIS A 206 -0.04 -9.22 -3.56
N PHE A 207 -0.06 -10.43 -3.04
CA PHE A 207 0.87 -10.94 -2.04
C PHE A 207 1.50 -12.23 -2.53
N GLN A 208 2.78 -12.40 -2.27
CA GLN A 208 3.48 -13.65 -2.52
C GLN A 208 3.59 -14.40 -1.20
N LEU A 209 3.03 -15.60 -1.14
CA LEU A 209 3.30 -16.53 -0.05
C LEU A 209 4.45 -17.43 -0.47
N LYS A 210 5.43 -17.59 0.42
CA LYS A 210 6.52 -18.56 0.28
C LYS A 210 6.37 -19.60 1.37
N LYS A 211 6.36 -20.88 1.01
CA LYS A 211 6.33 -21.98 1.96
C LYS A 211 7.65 -21.98 2.76
N ASP A 212 7.54 -22.09 4.07
CA ASP A 212 8.68 -22.40 4.93
C ASP A 212 9.05 -23.88 4.76
N SER A 213 10.35 -24.14 4.64
CA SER A 213 10.88 -25.46 4.22
C SER A 213 10.67 -26.56 5.24
#